data_AF-B2BM71-F1
#
_entry.id   AF-B2BM71-F1
#
_cell.length_a   1.000
_cell.length_b   1.000
_cell.length_c   1.000
_cell.angle_alpha   90.00
_cell.angle_beta   90.00
_cell.angle_gamma   90.00
#
_symmetry.space_group_name_H-M   'P 1'
#
loop_
_entity.id
_entity.type
_entity.pdbx_description
1 polymer ?
#
loop_
_entity_poly.entity_id
_entity_poly.type
_entity_poly.pdbx_seq_one_letter_code
_entity_poly.pdbx_strand_id
1 'polypeptide(L)'
;MPRRVVACAVMKLAPVRVSTRTPSVARRWRLLGAATLAVALCAGYPSVTMGHRLDHGSSWWHGADAETLTEGPRTEIRFAFSPRGQITFGASIRNPGPWPVTITGVAVNDGPADQHVFKVVRLAVNHTAEANAMFDPDAATPFRSMRVGAGTELPVFVTITIPDVEMAPGSGLFFDNLAVAYTVLGLPRHQRVPMGFRLSVLSPDGYVPDDARNQPRD
;
A
#
# COMPACT_ATOMS: atom_id res chain seq x y z
N MET A 1 77.14 41.73 61.50
CA MET A 1 75.88 40.96 61.40
C MET A 1 75.08 41.43 60.19
N PRO A 2 74.35 40.53 59.49
CA PRO A 2 74.05 40.66 58.06
C PRO A 2 72.69 41.32 57.71
N ARG A 3 72.61 41.76 56.45
CA ARG A 3 71.46 42.29 55.70
C ARG A 3 70.19 41.43 55.79
N ARG A 4 69.02 42.09 55.75
CA ARG A 4 67.81 41.55 55.10
C ARG A 4 67.20 42.62 54.19
N VAL A 5 67.27 42.38 52.89
CA VAL A 5 66.50 43.07 51.85
C VAL A 5 65.23 42.24 51.66
N VAL A 6 64.06 42.87 51.82
CA VAL A 6 62.77 42.24 51.56
C VAL A 6 62.47 42.38 50.08
N ALA A 7 62.41 41.27 49.36
CA ALA A 7 61.95 41.23 47.97
C ALA A 7 60.43 40.98 47.95
N CYS A 8 59.66 41.95 47.47
CA CYS A 8 58.26 41.75 47.10
C CYS A 8 58.17 40.90 45.82
N ALA A 9 57.52 39.74 45.92
CA ALA A 9 57.22 38.90 44.77
C ALA A 9 56.02 39.46 43.99
N VAL A 10 56.24 39.86 42.74
CA VAL A 10 55.18 40.20 41.79
C VAL A 10 54.59 38.89 41.24
N MET A 11 53.33 38.64 41.57
CA MET A 11 52.56 37.48 41.10
C MET A 11 52.18 37.67 39.63
N LYS A 12 52.88 37.00 38.72
CA LYS A 12 52.52 36.93 37.29
C LYS A 12 51.44 35.87 37.09
N LEU A 13 50.22 36.31 36.77
CA LEU A 13 49.16 35.45 36.23
C LEU A 13 49.59 34.97 34.83
N ALA A 14 49.74 33.65 34.66
CA ALA A 14 49.99 33.07 33.35
C ALA A 14 48.69 33.07 32.53
N PRO A 15 48.71 33.45 31.23
CA PRO A 15 47.53 33.40 30.39
C PRO A 15 47.14 31.93 30.12
N VAL A 16 45.87 31.61 30.36
CA VAL A 16 45.26 30.34 29.97
C VAL A 16 45.31 30.22 28.45
N ARG A 17 46.11 29.29 27.93
CA ARG A 17 46.12 28.95 26.51
C ARG A 17 44.86 28.15 26.18
N VAL A 18 43.85 28.82 25.62
CA VAL A 18 42.73 28.15 24.95
C VAL A 18 43.28 27.54 23.66
N SER A 19 43.38 26.21 23.64
CA SER A 19 43.83 25.46 22.47
C SER A 19 42.73 25.45 21.40
N THR A 20 42.77 26.43 20.48
CA THR A 20 42.00 26.37 19.23
C THR A 20 42.70 25.41 18.27
N ARG A 21 42.61 24.10 18.56
CA ARG A 21 43.18 23.06 17.70
C ARG A 21 42.33 22.96 16.43
N THR A 22 42.80 23.59 15.35
CA THR A 22 42.19 23.47 14.03
C THR A 22 42.16 21.99 13.62
N PRO A 23 40.99 21.44 13.25
CA PRO A 23 40.89 20.03 12.88
C PRO A 23 41.75 19.78 11.64
N SER A 24 42.52 18.69 11.66
CA SER A 24 43.38 18.29 10.54
C SER A 24 42.56 18.13 9.25
N VAL A 25 43.18 18.42 8.11
CA VAL A 25 42.55 18.36 6.78
C VAL A 25 41.88 17.00 6.54
N ALA A 26 42.51 15.90 6.96
CA ALA A 26 41.94 14.55 6.89
C ALA A 26 40.62 14.38 7.69
N ARG A 27 40.48 15.04 8.85
CA ARG A 27 39.25 15.02 9.63
C ARG A 27 38.14 15.81 8.94
N ARG A 28 38.46 16.93 8.30
CA ARG A 28 37.51 17.72 7.50
C ARG A 28 37.00 16.95 6.29
N TRP A 29 37.86 16.27 5.55
CA TRP A 29 37.46 15.43 4.41
C TRP A 29 36.60 14.23 4.81
N ARG A 30 36.91 13.57 5.94
CA ARG A 30 36.06 12.50 6.48
C ARG A 30 34.68 13.01 6.89
N LEU A 31 34.62 14.18 7.52
CA LEU A 31 33.35 14.82 7.90
C LEU A 31 32.53 15.23 6.67
N LEU A 32 33.17 15.82 5.66
CA LEU A 32 32.52 16.15 4.38
C LEU A 32 32.02 14.88 3.69
N GLY A 33 32.83 13.84 3.57
CA GLY A 33 32.42 12.57 2.97
C GLY A 33 31.24 11.92 3.70
N ALA A 34 31.28 11.90 5.05
CA ALA A 34 30.17 11.39 5.85
C ALA A 34 28.90 12.25 5.70
N ALA A 35 29.03 13.58 5.64
CA ALA A 35 27.92 14.48 5.44
C ALA A 35 27.30 14.32 4.04
N THR A 36 28.10 14.19 2.99
CA THR A 36 27.61 13.95 1.63
C THR A 36 26.91 12.60 1.52
N LEU A 37 27.46 11.55 2.14
CA LEU A 37 26.81 10.23 2.19
C LEU A 37 25.49 10.29 2.95
N ALA A 38 25.46 10.99 4.09
CA ALA A 38 24.24 11.19 4.86
C ALA A 38 23.18 11.94 4.05
N VAL A 39 23.55 13.02 3.35
CA VAL A 39 22.63 13.77 2.48
C VAL A 39 22.12 12.90 1.32
N ALA A 40 22.99 12.13 0.68
CA ALA A 40 22.61 11.23 -0.41
C ALA A 40 21.64 10.13 0.08
N LEU A 41 21.87 9.56 1.26
CA LEU A 41 20.97 8.60 1.89
C LEU A 41 19.63 9.26 2.30
N CYS A 42 19.68 10.42 2.93
CA CYS A 42 18.49 11.16 3.37
C CYS A 42 17.63 11.67 2.19
N ALA A 43 18.22 11.98 1.04
CA ALA A 43 17.48 12.43 -0.15
C ALA A 43 17.04 11.25 -1.04
N GLY A 44 17.88 10.21 -1.18
CA GLY A 44 17.59 9.02 -1.97
C GLY A 44 16.51 8.14 -1.36
N TYR A 45 16.52 7.97 -0.04
CA TYR A 45 15.54 7.17 0.70
C TYR A 45 14.06 7.59 0.47
N PRO A 46 13.67 8.86 0.66
CA PRO A 46 12.30 9.30 0.39
C PRO A 46 11.95 9.23 -1.10
N SER A 47 12.90 9.55 -1.99
CA SER A 47 12.65 9.54 -3.44
C SER A 47 12.29 8.15 -3.96
N VAL A 48 13.02 7.11 -3.53
CA VAL A 48 12.77 5.72 -3.94
C VAL A 48 11.50 5.15 -3.29
N THR A 49 11.22 5.52 -2.04
CA THR A 49 10.03 5.02 -1.33
C THR A 49 8.74 5.71 -1.79
N MET A 50 8.78 7.01 -2.12
CA MET A 50 7.62 7.75 -2.63
C MET A 50 7.25 7.36 -4.08
N GLY A 51 8.22 6.90 -4.87
CA GLY A 51 7.99 6.40 -6.23
C GLY A 51 7.51 4.95 -6.30
N HIS A 52 7.60 4.20 -5.20
CA HIS A 52 7.27 2.77 -5.20
C HIS A 52 5.77 2.54 -5.39
N ARG A 53 5.43 1.73 -6.41
CA ARG A 53 4.07 1.35 -6.77
C ARG A 53 3.96 -0.17 -6.87
N LEU A 54 2.77 -0.67 -6.52
CA LEU A 54 2.35 -2.03 -6.77
C LEU A 54 1.73 -2.13 -8.16
N ASP A 55 1.87 -3.29 -8.80
CA ASP A 55 1.27 -3.59 -10.09
C ASP A 55 0.21 -4.68 -9.94
N HIS A 56 -0.63 -4.84 -10.97
CA HIS A 56 -1.43 -6.06 -11.09
C HIS A 56 -0.48 -7.24 -11.33
N GLY A 57 -0.82 -8.39 -10.77
CA GLY A 57 -0.08 -9.61 -11.02
C GLY A 57 -0.55 -10.34 -12.27
N SER A 58 -0.01 -11.54 -12.45
CA SER A 58 -0.21 -12.39 -13.63
C SER A 58 -1.48 -13.24 -13.57
N SER A 59 -2.14 -13.33 -12.42
CA SER A 59 -3.18 -14.32 -12.17
C SER A 59 -4.45 -13.71 -11.57
N TRP A 60 -5.58 -14.27 -11.95
CA TRP A 60 -6.90 -13.92 -11.44
C TRP A 60 -7.79 -15.18 -11.41
N TRP A 61 -8.89 -15.07 -10.68
CA TRP A 61 -9.87 -16.14 -10.52
C TRP A 61 -11.25 -15.53 -10.25
N HIS A 62 -12.30 -16.26 -10.59
CA HIS A 62 -13.66 -15.94 -10.16
C HIS A 62 -14.43 -17.21 -9.86
N GLY A 63 -15.49 -17.09 -9.05
CA GLY A 63 -16.41 -18.19 -8.78
C GLY A 63 -17.14 -18.68 -10.03
N ALA A 64 -17.77 -19.85 -9.94
CA ALA A 64 -18.48 -20.49 -11.05
C ALA A 64 -19.67 -19.67 -11.60
N ASP A 65 -20.21 -18.75 -10.78
CA ASP A 65 -21.39 -17.96 -11.10
C ASP A 65 -21.09 -16.72 -11.96
N ALA A 66 -19.87 -16.62 -12.47
CA ALA A 66 -19.42 -15.50 -13.29
C ALA A 66 -19.18 -15.90 -14.74
N GLU A 67 -19.53 -15.00 -15.65
CA GLU A 67 -19.18 -15.07 -17.07
C GLU A 67 -17.90 -14.29 -17.33
N THR A 68 -16.96 -14.88 -18.08
CA THR A 68 -15.79 -14.15 -18.60
C THR A 68 -16.08 -13.67 -20.02
N LEU A 69 -16.00 -12.36 -20.23
CA LEU A 69 -16.04 -11.73 -21.54
C LEU A 69 -14.68 -11.09 -21.85
N THR A 70 -14.02 -11.55 -22.91
CA THR A 70 -12.74 -10.98 -23.35
C THR A 70 -12.92 -10.33 -24.72
N GLU A 71 -12.78 -9.01 -24.78
CA GLU A 71 -12.83 -8.22 -26.01
C GLU A 71 -11.53 -7.44 -26.20
N GLY A 72 -10.72 -7.87 -27.17
CA GLY A 72 -9.40 -7.29 -27.41
C GLY A 72 -8.53 -7.35 -26.15
N PRO A 73 -7.96 -6.21 -25.67
CA PRO A 73 -7.11 -6.19 -24.48
C PRO A 73 -7.90 -6.15 -23.16
N ARG A 74 -9.24 -6.16 -23.18
CA ARG A 74 -10.07 -6.01 -21.98
C ARG A 74 -10.70 -7.35 -21.61
N THR A 75 -10.51 -7.73 -20.35
CA THR A 75 -11.21 -8.86 -19.72
C THR A 75 -12.24 -8.30 -18.75
N GLU A 76 -13.49 -8.71 -18.88
CA GLU A 76 -14.60 -8.38 -17.99
C GLU A 76 -15.11 -9.67 -17.35
N ILE A 77 -15.21 -9.68 -16.02
CA ILE A 77 -15.82 -10.74 -15.23
C ILE A 77 -17.19 -10.25 -14.78
N ARG A 78 -18.25 -10.91 -15.26
CA ARG A 78 -19.63 -10.51 -15.06
C ARG A 78 -20.34 -11.44 -14.10
N PHE A 79 -20.96 -10.85 -13.09
CA PHE A 79 -21.89 -11.52 -12.19
C PHE A 79 -23.31 -10.97 -12.41
N ALA A 80 -24.32 -11.82 -12.19
CA ALA A 80 -25.69 -11.36 -12.11
C ALA A 80 -25.90 -10.50 -10.86
N PHE A 81 -26.67 -9.41 -11.00
CA PHE A 81 -27.06 -8.59 -9.86
C PHE A 81 -28.01 -9.34 -8.94
N SER A 82 -27.57 -9.53 -7.70
CA SER A 82 -28.36 -10.10 -6.61
C SER A 82 -28.19 -9.19 -5.39
N PRO A 83 -29.18 -8.36 -5.05
CA PRO A 83 -29.05 -7.36 -3.99
C PRO A 83 -28.72 -8.05 -2.66
N ARG A 84 -27.72 -7.52 -1.94
CA ARG A 84 -27.15 -8.11 -0.70
C ARG A 84 -26.48 -9.49 -0.89
N GLY A 85 -26.45 -10.02 -2.11
CA GLY A 85 -25.71 -11.22 -2.48
C GLY A 85 -24.21 -11.04 -2.29
N GLN A 86 -23.48 -12.13 -2.19
CA GLN A 86 -22.03 -12.11 -2.07
C GLN A 86 -21.39 -12.72 -3.31
N ILE A 87 -20.30 -12.11 -3.78
CA ILE A 87 -19.46 -12.65 -4.84
C ILE A 87 -18.04 -12.74 -4.35
N THR A 88 -17.32 -13.78 -4.77
CA THR A 88 -15.90 -13.95 -4.47
C THR A 88 -15.10 -13.97 -5.77
N PHE A 89 -14.03 -13.19 -5.80
CA PHE A 89 -13.08 -13.14 -6.90
C PHE A 89 -11.66 -13.13 -6.36
N GLY A 90 -10.71 -13.48 -7.22
CA GLY A 90 -9.29 -13.54 -6.94
C GLY A 90 -8.51 -12.63 -7.88
N ALA A 91 -7.53 -11.91 -7.35
CA ALA A 91 -6.56 -11.13 -8.12
C ALA A 91 -5.20 -11.24 -7.45
N SER A 92 -4.10 -11.23 -8.21
CA SER A 92 -2.77 -11.12 -7.62
C SER A 92 -2.27 -9.68 -7.60
N ILE A 93 -1.64 -9.28 -6.49
CA ILE A 93 -0.98 -7.98 -6.31
C ILE A 93 0.52 -8.18 -6.42
N ARG A 94 1.17 -7.51 -7.37
CA ARG A 94 2.60 -7.64 -7.63
C ARG A 94 3.39 -6.52 -6.97
N ASN A 95 4.51 -6.89 -6.33
CA ASN A 95 5.54 -5.96 -5.94
C ASN A 95 6.67 -5.97 -6.98
N PRO A 96 6.69 -5.02 -7.94
CA PRO A 96 7.74 -4.97 -8.97
C PRO A 96 9.06 -4.38 -8.43
N GLY A 97 9.03 -3.71 -7.28
CA GLY A 97 10.16 -2.96 -6.78
C GLY A 97 11.26 -3.84 -6.16
N PRO A 98 12.45 -3.26 -5.94
CA PRO A 98 13.61 -3.98 -5.43
C PRO A 98 13.53 -4.26 -3.92
N TRP A 99 12.55 -3.67 -3.23
CA TRP A 99 12.38 -3.79 -1.79
C TRP A 99 11.10 -4.55 -1.46
N PRO A 100 11.11 -5.39 -0.42
CA PRO A 100 9.89 -5.99 0.07
C PRO A 100 8.97 -4.92 0.65
N VAL A 101 7.67 -5.11 0.46
CA VAL A 101 6.61 -4.26 1.01
C VAL A 101 5.82 -5.03 2.05
N THR A 102 5.15 -4.33 2.95
CA THR A 102 4.19 -4.97 3.85
C THR A 102 2.79 -4.48 3.48
N ILE A 103 1.94 -5.36 2.95
CA ILE A 103 0.54 -5.02 2.71
C ILE A 103 -0.17 -5.05 4.06
N THR A 104 -0.88 -3.97 4.37
CA THR A 104 -1.56 -3.75 5.65
C THR A 104 -3.08 -3.78 5.51
N GLY A 105 -3.61 -3.58 4.30
CA GLY A 105 -5.05 -3.69 4.03
C GLY A 105 -5.37 -3.74 2.55
N VAL A 106 -6.49 -4.37 2.21
CA VAL A 106 -7.07 -4.40 0.87
C VAL A 106 -8.55 -4.11 0.97
N ALA A 107 -9.04 -3.19 0.13
CA ALA A 107 -10.44 -2.83 0.02
C ALA A 107 -10.85 -2.74 -1.46
N VAL A 108 -12.16 -2.69 -1.69
CA VAL A 108 -12.74 -2.44 -3.02
C VAL A 108 -13.30 -1.03 -3.00
N ASN A 109 -12.79 -0.18 -3.89
CA ASN A 109 -12.95 1.28 -3.90
C ASN A 109 -12.19 2.02 -2.78
N ASP A 110 -11.88 3.29 -3.05
CA ASP A 110 -11.14 4.20 -2.18
C ASP A 110 -11.90 5.53 -2.13
N GLY A 111 -13.10 5.48 -1.56
CA GLY A 111 -13.97 6.62 -1.28
C GLY A 111 -14.26 6.68 0.22
N PRO A 112 -14.91 7.74 0.73
CA PRO A 112 -15.37 7.74 2.11
C PRO A 112 -16.33 6.57 2.37
N ALA A 113 -16.38 6.08 3.62
CA ALA A 113 -17.00 4.81 3.99
C ALA A 113 -18.46 4.64 3.48
N ASP A 114 -19.19 5.75 3.44
CA ASP A 114 -20.56 5.95 2.97
C ASP A 114 -20.73 5.86 1.44
N GLN A 115 -19.65 5.97 0.67
CA GLN A 115 -19.65 5.91 -0.80
C GLN A 115 -19.16 4.56 -1.35
N HIS A 116 -18.81 3.60 -0.49
CA HIS A 116 -18.45 2.26 -0.95
C HIS A 116 -19.69 1.54 -1.48
N VAL A 117 -19.79 1.51 -2.81
CA VAL A 117 -20.78 0.71 -3.53
C VAL A 117 -20.63 -0.78 -3.20
N PHE A 118 -19.38 -1.26 -3.11
CA PHE A 118 -19.10 -2.65 -2.72
C PHE A 118 -18.43 -2.70 -1.35
N LYS A 119 -18.91 -3.60 -0.48
CA LYS A 119 -18.31 -3.81 0.85
C LYS A 119 -17.55 -5.14 0.88
N VAL A 120 -16.28 -5.11 1.27
CA VAL A 120 -15.50 -6.34 1.50
C VAL A 120 -15.96 -6.98 2.81
N VAL A 121 -16.44 -8.21 2.72
CA VAL A 121 -16.88 -9.01 3.89
C VAL A 121 -15.88 -10.08 4.29
N ARG A 122 -15.09 -10.57 3.34
CA ARG A 122 -13.99 -11.50 3.59
C ARG A 122 -12.82 -11.16 2.69
N LEU A 123 -11.64 -11.16 3.27
CA LEU A 123 -10.37 -11.06 2.56
C LEU A 123 -9.52 -12.26 2.99
N ALA A 124 -9.09 -13.06 2.02
CA ALA A 124 -8.26 -14.22 2.26
C ALA A 124 -7.07 -14.24 1.28
N VAL A 125 -6.02 -14.99 1.62
CA VAL A 125 -4.78 -15.05 0.82
C VAL A 125 -4.25 -16.46 0.73
N ASN A 126 -3.63 -16.78 -0.40
CA ASN A 126 -2.85 -18.00 -0.55
C ASN A 126 -1.38 -17.71 -0.21
N HIS A 127 -0.87 -18.42 0.79
CA HIS A 127 0.51 -18.31 1.25
C HIS A 127 1.43 -19.19 0.42
N THR A 128 1.51 -18.96 -0.87
CA THR A 128 2.43 -19.69 -1.74
C THR A 128 3.40 -18.72 -2.38
N ALA A 129 4.70 -19.01 -2.24
CA ALA A 129 5.79 -18.19 -2.77
C ALA A 129 5.96 -18.31 -4.30
N GLU A 130 5.07 -19.04 -4.95
CA GLU A 130 5.13 -19.32 -6.38
C GLU A 130 4.30 -18.29 -7.15
N ALA A 131 4.89 -17.72 -8.20
CA ALA A 131 4.28 -16.70 -9.05
C ALA A 131 2.99 -17.16 -9.78
N ASN A 132 2.64 -18.45 -9.67
CA ASN A 132 1.46 -19.07 -10.25
C ASN A 132 0.61 -19.81 -9.21
N ALA A 133 0.71 -19.40 -7.94
CA ALA A 133 -0.14 -19.87 -6.85
C ALA A 133 -1.59 -20.01 -7.32
N MET A 134 -2.03 -21.25 -7.53
CA MET A 134 -3.39 -21.51 -7.98
C MET A 134 -4.35 -20.96 -6.94
N PHE A 135 -5.39 -20.26 -7.41
CA PHE A 135 -6.46 -19.78 -6.55
C PHE A 135 -7.22 -21.00 -6.02
N ASP A 136 -6.82 -21.45 -4.84
CA ASP A 136 -7.49 -22.46 -4.03
C ASP A 136 -8.19 -21.78 -2.83
N PRO A 137 -9.52 -21.64 -2.84
CA PRO A 137 -10.27 -21.01 -1.75
C PRO A 137 -10.25 -21.83 -0.45
N ASP A 138 -9.98 -23.14 -0.53
CA ASP A 138 -9.91 -24.04 0.63
C ASP A 138 -8.55 -23.92 1.36
N ALA A 139 -7.49 -23.61 0.61
CA ALA A 139 -6.17 -23.29 1.17
C ALA A 139 -6.04 -21.83 1.64
N ALA A 140 -6.99 -20.97 1.31
CA ALA A 140 -6.92 -19.53 1.61
C ALA A 140 -7.17 -19.24 3.09
N THR A 141 -6.26 -18.48 3.71
CA THR A 141 -6.41 -18.08 5.12
C THR A 141 -6.87 -16.62 5.23
N PRO A 142 -7.55 -16.22 6.33
CA PRO A 142 -7.93 -14.83 6.54
C PRO A 142 -6.74 -13.89 6.46
N PHE A 143 -6.88 -12.79 5.70
CA PHE A 143 -5.81 -11.83 5.52
C PHE A 143 -5.37 -11.22 6.86
N ARG A 144 -4.06 -11.22 7.03
CA ARG A 144 -3.35 -10.44 8.05
C ARG A 144 -2.27 -9.66 7.34
N SER A 145 -1.82 -8.57 7.95
CA SER A 145 -0.71 -7.81 7.40
C SER A 145 0.47 -8.73 7.10
N MET A 146 0.99 -8.64 5.88
CA MET A 146 1.98 -9.60 5.39
C MET A 146 2.99 -8.96 4.47
N ARG A 147 4.18 -9.55 4.46
CA ARG A 147 5.30 -9.10 3.66
C ARG A 147 5.25 -9.75 2.28
N VAL A 148 5.33 -8.93 1.25
CA VAL A 148 5.46 -9.35 -0.15
C VAL A 148 6.89 -9.04 -0.60
N GLY A 149 7.60 -10.08 -1.03
CA GLY A 149 8.99 -9.99 -1.48
C GLY A 149 9.16 -9.12 -2.73
N ALA A 150 10.38 -8.67 -2.98
CA ALA A 150 10.73 -8.00 -4.22
C ALA A 150 10.51 -8.94 -5.42
N GLY A 151 9.82 -8.46 -6.45
CA GLY A 151 9.51 -9.24 -7.66
C GLY A 151 8.47 -10.35 -7.47
N THR A 152 7.82 -10.44 -6.31
CA THR A 152 6.82 -11.48 -6.00
C THR A 152 5.39 -10.95 -6.08
N GLU A 153 4.44 -11.88 -6.12
CA GLU A 153 3.00 -11.59 -6.14
C GLU A 153 2.31 -12.14 -4.90
N LEU A 154 1.22 -11.49 -4.50
CA LEU A 154 0.31 -11.95 -3.47
C LEU A 154 -1.06 -12.23 -4.09
N PRO A 155 -1.49 -13.50 -4.18
CA PRO A 155 -2.87 -13.84 -4.53
C PRO A 155 -3.80 -13.46 -3.38
N VAL A 156 -4.79 -12.61 -3.67
CA VAL A 156 -5.84 -12.22 -2.73
C VAL A 156 -7.19 -12.71 -3.24
N PHE A 157 -7.99 -13.27 -2.32
CA PHE A 157 -9.41 -13.54 -2.52
C PHE A 157 -10.22 -12.48 -1.80
N VAL A 158 -11.10 -11.84 -2.54
CA VAL A 158 -11.97 -10.80 -2.04
C VAL A 158 -13.41 -11.25 -2.20
N THR A 159 -14.10 -11.39 -1.08
CA THR A 159 -15.55 -11.55 -1.06
C THR A 159 -16.17 -10.20 -0.78
N ILE A 160 -17.05 -9.75 -1.69
CA ILE A 160 -17.80 -8.50 -1.54
C ILE A 160 -19.29 -8.77 -1.46
N THR A 161 -20.00 -7.86 -0.81
CA THR A 161 -21.46 -7.78 -0.87
C THR A 161 -21.88 -6.84 -2.00
N ILE A 162 -22.81 -7.33 -2.84
CA ILE A 162 -23.51 -6.53 -3.84
C ILE A 162 -24.43 -5.55 -3.08
N PRO A 163 -24.35 -4.24 -3.37
CA PRO A 163 -25.18 -3.26 -2.70
C PRO A 163 -26.67 -3.45 -3.00
N ASP A 164 -27.47 -3.05 -2.04
CA ASP A 164 -28.92 -2.93 -2.18
C ASP A 164 -29.27 -1.52 -2.66
N VAL A 165 -29.11 -1.28 -3.96
CA VAL A 165 -29.29 0.03 -4.60
C VAL A 165 -30.15 -0.11 -5.84
N GLU A 166 -30.93 0.93 -6.14
CA GLU A 166 -31.74 0.97 -7.36
C GLU A 166 -30.86 0.85 -8.62
N MET A 167 -31.30 0.02 -9.55
CA MET A 167 -30.64 -0.28 -10.81
C MET A 167 -31.63 -0.09 -11.95
N ALA A 168 -31.27 0.70 -12.96
CA ALA A 168 -32.05 0.76 -14.19
C ALA A 168 -31.91 -0.55 -15.00
N PRO A 169 -32.90 -0.93 -15.82
CA PRO A 169 -32.77 -2.06 -16.72
C PRO A 169 -31.55 -1.94 -17.64
N GLY A 170 -30.78 -3.03 -17.75
CA GLY A 170 -29.53 -3.09 -18.51
C GLY A 170 -28.34 -2.35 -17.88
N SER A 171 -28.48 -1.81 -16.67
CA SER A 171 -27.38 -1.13 -15.96
C SER A 171 -26.53 -2.11 -15.14
N GLY A 172 -25.33 -1.67 -14.76
CA GLY A 172 -24.41 -2.47 -13.97
C GLY A 172 -23.49 -1.61 -13.11
N LEU A 173 -23.00 -2.22 -12.03
CA LEU A 173 -21.97 -1.65 -11.16
C LEU A 173 -20.64 -2.32 -11.49
N PHE A 174 -19.55 -1.56 -11.51
CA PHE A 174 -18.24 -2.12 -11.86
C PHE A 174 -17.09 -1.48 -11.09
N PHE A 175 -15.97 -2.19 -11.03
CA PHE A 175 -14.68 -1.64 -10.60
C PHE A 175 -13.52 -2.41 -11.22
N ASP A 176 -12.39 -1.71 -11.38
CA ASP A 176 -11.21 -2.22 -12.10
C ASP A 176 -9.96 -2.31 -11.18
N ASN A 177 -10.07 -1.83 -9.93
CA ASN A 177 -8.93 -1.66 -9.03
C ASN A 177 -9.26 -2.11 -7.60
N LEU A 178 -8.22 -2.62 -6.90
CA LEU A 178 -8.21 -2.80 -5.45
C LEU A 178 -7.55 -1.59 -4.80
N ALA A 179 -8.14 -1.08 -3.72
CA ALA A 179 -7.51 -0.11 -2.84
C ALA A 179 -6.58 -0.84 -1.88
N VAL A 180 -5.28 -0.59 -1.96
CA VAL A 180 -4.25 -1.31 -1.20
C VAL A 180 -3.51 -0.34 -0.29
N ALA A 181 -3.59 -0.60 1.02
CA ALA A 181 -2.75 0.03 2.02
C ALA A 181 -1.50 -0.84 2.24
N TYR A 182 -0.32 -0.22 2.20
CA TYR A 182 0.95 -0.92 2.34
C TYR A 182 2.03 -0.03 2.94
N THR A 183 3.14 -0.62 3.39
CA THR A 183 4.33 0.11 3.82
C THR A 183 5.55 -0.28 2.99
N VAL A 184 6.37 0.71 2.68
CA VAL A 184 7.67 0.54 2.01
C VAL A 184 8.73 1.11 2.94
N LEU A 185 9.62 0.26 3.45
CA LEU A 185 10.62 0.65 4.45
C LEU A 185 9.99 1.40 5.65
N GLY A 186 8.81 0.95 6.09
CA GLY A 186 8.08 1.56 7.22
C GLY A 186 7.29 2.84 6.90
N LEU A 187 7.34 3.36 5.67
CA LEU A 187 6.54 4.50 5.27
C LEU A 187 5.16 4.04 4.74
N PRO A 188 4.04 4.53 5.30
CA PRO A 188 2.71 4.14 4.86
C PRO A 188 2.37 4.72 3.49
N ARG A 189 1.65 3.93 2.71
CA ARG A 189 1.24 4.20 1.33
C ARG A 189 -0.17 3.69 1.09
N HIS A 190 -0.86 4.36 0.18
CA HIS A 190 -2.15 3.95 -0.33
C HIS A 190 -2.14 4.02 -1.86
N GLN A 191 -2.64 2.99 -2.52
CA GLN A 191 -2.67 2.94 -3.98
C GLN A 191 -3.91 2.18 -4.47
N ARG A 192 -4.49 2.65 -5.57
CA ARG A 192 -5.40 1.84 -6.39
C ARG A 192 -4.57 0.96 -7.34
N VAL A 193 -4.57 -0.34 -7.09
CA VAL A 193 -3.84 -1.34 -7.88
C VAL A 193 -4.82 -1.93 -8.89
N PRO A 194 -4.53 -1.86 -10.20
CA PRO A 194 -5.36 -2.51 -11.20
C PRO A 194 -5.48 -4.01 -10.92
N MET A 195 -6.62 -4.62 -11.24
CA MET A 195 -6.79 -6.07 -11.08
C MET A 195 -6.38 -6.86 -12.33
N GLY A 196 -6.20 -6.18 -13.47
CA GLY A 196 -6.00 -6.81 -14.78
C GLY A 196 -7.30 -7.21 -15.49
N PHE A 197 -8.46 -7.05 -14.82
CA PHE A 197 -9.79 -7.25 -15.37
C PHE A 197 -10.77 -6.24 -14.76
N ARG A 198 -11.92 -6.06 -15.41
CA ARG A 198 -13.07 -5.35 -14.87
C ARG A 198 -13.99 -6.34 -14.18
N LEU A 199 -14.39 -6.08 -12.94
CA LEU A 199 -15.51 -6.81 -12.32
C LEU A 199 -16.78 -6.01 -12.54
N SER A 200 -17.82 -6.66 -13.05
CA SER A 200 -19.14 -6.07 -13.30
C SER A 200 -20.25 -6.90 -12.64
N VAL A 201 -21.25 -6.22 -12.10
CA VAL A 201 -22.49 -6.80 -11.60
C VAL A 201 -23.65 -6.20 -12.40
N LEU A 202 -24.30 -7.01 -13.24
CA LEU A 202 -25.29 -6.55 -14.23
C LEU A 202 -26.73 -6.88 -13.80
N SER A 203 -27.64 -5.92 -13.95
CA SER A 203 -29.07 -6.12 -13.76
C SER A 203 -29.81 -5.99 -15.10
N PRO A 204 -30.17 -7.09 -15.77
CA PRO A 204 -30.89 -7.04 -17.05
C PRO A 204 -32.25 -6.35 -16.92
N ASP A 205 -33.01 -6.70 -15.88
CA ASP A 205 -34.39 -6.26 -15.68
C ASP A 205 -34.52 -5.00 -14.81
N GLY A 206 -33.41 -4.53 -14.23
CA GLY A 206 -33.41 -3.47 -13.23
C GLY A 206 -33.80 -3.98 -11.84
N TYR A 207 -33.72 -3.09 -10.85
CA TYR A 207 -34.05 -3.38 -9.46
C TYR A 207 -34.44 -2.11 -8.71
N VAL A 208 -35.47 -2.20 -7.85
CA VAL A 208 -35.86 -1.12 -6.93
C VAL A 208 -35.92 -1.71 -5.51
N PRO A 209 -35.17 -1.17 -4.53
CA PRO A 209 -35.18 -1.65 -3.16
C PRO A 209 -36.58 -1.59 -2.53
N ASP A 210 -36.90 -2.55 -1.67
CA ASP A 210 -38.20 -2.65 -0.99
C ASP A 210 -38.53 -1.40 -0.17
N ASP A 211 -37.52 -0.82 0.47
CA ASP A 211 -37.65 0.39 1.28
C ASP A 211 -37.93 1.64 0.42
N ALA A 212 -37.52 1.64 -0.84
CA ALA A 212 -37.79 2.72 -1.80
C ALA A 212 -39.20 2.64 -2.40
N ARG A 213 -39.81 1.45 -2.43
CA ARG A 213 -41.18 1.25 -2.96
C ARG A 213 -42.27 1.85 -2.07
N ASN A 214 -41.96 2.09 -0.79
CA ASN A 214 -42.91 2.60 0.22
C ASN A 214 -42.75 4.09 0.52
N GLN A 215 -41.87 4.82 -0.18
CA GLN A 215 -41.82 6.27 -0.07
C GLN A 215 -42.90 6.92 -0.95
N PRO A 216 -43.72 7.84 -0.40
CA PRO A 216 -44.68 8.59 -1.20
C PRO A 216 -43.91 9.36 -2.28
N ARG A 217 -44.35 9.19 -3.54
CA ARG A 217 -43.88 10.01 -4.65
C ARG A 217 -44.56 11.37 -4.53
N ASP A 218 -43.82 12.37 -4.11
CA ASP A 218 -44.24 13.78 -4.15
C ASP A 218 -44.33 14.29 -5.60
#